data_AF-Q095G6-F1
#
_entry.id   AF-Q095G6-F1
#
_cell.length_a   1.000
_cell.length_b   1.000
_cell.length_c   1.000
_cell.angle_alpha   90.00
_cell.angle_beta   90.00
_cell.angle_gamma   90.00
#
_symmetry.space_group_name_H-M   'P 1'
#
loop_
_entity.id
_entity.type
_entity.pdbx_description
1 polymer ?
#
loop_
_entity_poly.entity_id
_entity_poly.type
_entity_poly.pdbx_seq_one_letter_code
_entity_poly.pdbx_strand_id
1 'polypeptide(L)' 'MSNEVDAKTARERAKEIAEQRRAERRNRKRKCVLCGVEESDKTPFHAHPDGIGPACKDELGCQGRRVTR' A
#
# COMPACT_ATOMS: atom_id res chain seq x y z
N MET A 1 34.05 9.73 -26.17
CA MET A 1 32.90 8.83 -26.35
C MET A 1 32.42 8.34 -24.99
N SER A 2 31.77 9.20 -24.19
CA SER A 2 31.46 8.88 -22.79
C SER A 2 30.02 9.22 -22.38
N ASN A 3 29.34 10.11 -23.10
CA ASN A 3 28.01 10.61 -22.71
C ASN A 3 26.86 9.64 -23.08
N GLU A 4 27.02 8.83 -24.13
CA GLU A 4 25.97 7.88 -24.56
C GLU A 4 25.86 6.66 -23.65
N VAL A 5 26.99 6.20 -23.10
CA VAL A 5 27.02 5.10 -22.12
C VAL A 5 26.41 5.56 -20.80
N ASP A 6 26.66 6.82 -20.41
CA ASP A 6 26.12 7.44 -19.20
C ASP A 6 24.60 7.68 -19.29
N ALA A 7 24.12 8.15 -20.44
CA ALA A 7 22.68 8.31 -20.67
C ALA A 7 21.92 6.97 -20.66
N LYS A 8 22.53 5.91 -21.20
CA LYS A 8 21.92 4.57 -21.19
C LYS A 8 21.83 4.01 -19.77
N THR A 9 22.91 4.08 -18.99
CA THR A 9 22.92 3.62 -17.59
C THR A 9 21.98 4.44 -16.69
N ALA A 10 21.88 5.76 -16.91
CA ALA A 10 20.93 6.60 -16.20
C ALA A 10 19.47 6.22 -16.49
N ARG A 11 19.14 5.88 -17.74
CA ARG A 11 17.80 5.41 -18.13
C ARG A 11 17.44 4.07 -17.50
N GLU A 12 18.39 3.12 -17.47
CA GLU A 12 18.15 1.82 -16.85
C GLU A 12 17.94 1.95 -15.33
N ARG A 13 18.76 2.74 -14.63
CA ARG A 13 18.54 3.04 -13.20
C ARG A 13 17.19 3.71 -12.93
N ALA A 14 16.75 4.63 -13.79
CA ALA A 14 15.45 5.26 -13.65
C ALA A 14 14.29 4.26 -13.81
N LYS A 15 14.42 3.28 -14.72
CA LYS A 15 13.43 2.19 -14.87
C LYS A 15 13.37 1.31 -13.63
N GLU A 16 14.51 0.90 -13.09
CA GLU A 16 14.58 0.08 -11.88
C GLU A 16 13.91 0.78 -10.68
N ILE A 17 14.18 2.08 -10.48
CA ILE A 17 13.53 2.87 -9.43
C ILE A 17 12.01 2.94 -9.65
N ALA A 18 11.57 3.14 -10.90
CA ALA A 18 10.15 3.20 -11.22
C ALA A 18 9.45 1.84 -11.01
N GLU A 19 10.14 0.73 -11.27
CA GLU A 19 9.65 -0.62 -11.02
C GLU A 19 9.58 -0.93 -9.53
N GLN A 20 10.64 -0.61 -8.76
CA GLN A 20 10.63 -0.72 -7.30
C GLN A 20 9.46 0.05 -6.70
N ARG A 21 9.24 1.30 -7.12
CA ARG A 21 8.08 2.11 -6.66
C ARG A 21 6.72 1.53 -7.05
N ARG A 22 6.63 0.76 -8.15
CA ARG A 22 5.39 0.03 -8.51
C ARG A 22 5.22 -1.20 -7.64
N ALA A 23 6.29 -1.95 -7.39
CA ALA A 23 6.28 -3.10 -6.49
C ALA A 23 5.93 -2.69 -5.06
N GLU A 24 6.52 -1.62 -4.54
CA GLU A 24 6.18 -1.05 -3.23
C GLU A 24 4.71 -0.63 -3.14
N ARG A 25 4.14 -0.04 -4.20
CA ARG A 25 2.71 0.31 -4.23
C ARG A 25 1.81 -0.93 -4.23
N ARG A 26 2.19 -2.00 -4.94
CA ARG A 26 1.48 -3.28 -4.90
C ARG A 26 1.62 -3.97 -3.54
N ASN A 27 2.77 -3.82 -2.88
CA ASN A 27 3.08 -4.42 -1.58
C ASN A 27 2.60 -3.58 -0.38
N ARG A 28 2.12 -2.35 -0.60
CA ARG A 28 1.49 -1.57 0.47
C ARG A 28 0.21 -2.28 0.88
N LYS A 29 0.29 -2.94 2.04
CA LYS A 29 -0.88 -3.53 2.72
C LYS A 29 -1.97 -2.48 2.82
N ARG A 30 -3.20 -2.85 2.45
CA ARG A 30 -4.36 -1.97 2.60
C ARG A 30 -4.51 -1.63 4.08
N LYS A 31 -4.97 -0.41 4.39
CA LYS A 31 -5.28 0.00 5.77
C LYS A 31 -6.76 0.19 5.91
N CYS A 32 -7.29 -0.22 7.06
CA CYS A 32 -8.68 0.05 7.40
C CYS A 32 -8.87 1.56 7.51
N VAL A 33 -9.79 2.13 6.73
CA VAL A 33 -10.13 3.57 6.78
C VAL A 33 -10.68 3.99 8.14
N LEU A 34 -11.24 3.02 8.88
CA LEU A 34 -11.91 3.25 10.15
C LEU A 34 -10.95 3.22 11.36
N CYS A 35 -10.16 2.15 11.50
CA CYS A 35 -9.27 1.95 12.65
C CYS A 35 -7.77 2.08 12.31
N GLY A 36 -7.40 2.20 11.04
CA GLY A 36 -6.01 2.35 10.60
C GLY A 36 -5.17 1.06 10.59
N VAL A 37 -5.71 -0.08 11.04
CA VAL A 37 -4.98 -1.36 11.07
C VAL A 37 -4.60 -1.81 9.66
N GLU A 38 -3.48 -2.50 9.52
CA GLU A 38 -3.02 -3.07 8.25
C GLU A 38 -3.71 -4.40 7.95
N GLU A 39 -4.00 -4.63 6.67
CA GLU A 39 -4.57 -5.88 6.18
C GLU A 39 -3.55 -7.00 6.37
N SER A 40 -4.02 -8.11 6.94
CA SER A 40 -3.26 -9.33 7.14
C SER A 40 -4.21 -10.52 6.99
N ASP A 41 -3.67 -11.74 6.93
CA ASP A 41 -4.49 -12.95 6.86
C ASP A 41 -5.47 -13.08 8.05
N LYS A 42 -5.11 -12.49 9.20
CA LYS A 42 -5.94 -12.46 10.42
C LYS A 42 -6.92 -11.29 10.47
N THR A 43 -6.74 -10.28 9.62
CA THR A 43 -7.54 -9.05 9.58
C THR A 43 -8.05 -8.80 8.15
N PRO A 44 -8.97 -9.63 7.64
CA PRO A 44 -9.50 -9.47 6.29
C PRO A 44 -10.34 -8.19 6.18
N PHE A 45 -10.18 -7.46 5.07
CA PHE A 45 -10.93 -6.23 4.79
C PHE A 45 -11.97 -6.41 3.68
N HIS A 46 -13.08 -5.70 3.79
CA HIS A 46 -14.06 -5.53 2.72
C HIS A 46 -14.08 -4.08 2.21
N ALA A 47 -14.85 -3.80 1.17
CA ALA A 47 -15.17 -2.42 0.78
C ALA A 47 -16.16 -1.82 1.79
N HIS A 48 -15.91 -0.62 2.30
CA HIS A 48 -16.86 0.07 3.17
C HIS A 48 -18.16 0.39 2.38
N PRO A 49 -19.36 0.30 2.99
CA PRO A 49 -20.63 0.59 2.30
C PRO A 49 -20.67 1.98 1.65
N ASP A 50 -20.10 2.99 2.32
CA ASP A 50 -20.04 4.37 1.79
C ASP A 50 -18.97 4.59 0.70
N GLY A 51 -18.26 3.53 0.28
CA GLY A 51 -17.22 3.63 -0.75
C GLY A 51 -15.94 4.36 -0.33
N ILE A 52 -15.81 4.73 0.95
CA ILE A 52 -14.69 5.53 1.48
C ILE A 52 -13.35 4.76 1.59
N GLY A 53 -13.35 3.44 1.38
CA GLY A 53 -12.12 2.64 1.36
C GLY A 53 -12.25 1.25 1.96
N PRO A 54 -11.11 0.58 2.26
CA PRO A 54 -11.08 -0.71 2.92
C PRO A 54 -11.56 -0.58 4.37
N ALA A 55 -12.42 -1.48 4.83
CA ALA A 55 -12.86 -1.56 6.23
C ALA A 55 -12.66 -2.96 6.78
N CYS A 56 -12.39 -3.08 8.09
CA CYS A 56 -12.27 -4.39 8.74
C CYS A 56 -13.58 -5.15 8.61
N LYS A 57 -13.50 -6.44 8.26
CA LYS A 57 -14.68 -7.31 8.26
C LYS A 57 -15.25 -7.56 9.66
N ASP A 58 -14.38 -7.61 10.66
CA ASP A 58 -14.78 -7.69 12.07
C ASP A 58 -15.00 -6.28 12.63
N GLU A 59 -16.28 -5.90 12.75
CA GLU A 59 -16.68 -4.59 13.25
C GLU A 59 -16.38 -4.39 14.74
N LEU A 60 -16.57 -5.43 15.57
CA LEU A 60 -16.33 -5.34 17.02
C LEU A 60 -14.85 -5.11 17.31
N GLY A 61 -13.97 -5.89 16.66
CA GLY A 61 -12.54 -5.68 16.77
C GLY A 61 -12.10 -4.32 16.21
N CYS A 62 -12.76 -3.85 15.14
CA CYS A 62 -12.50 -2.53 14.56
C CYS A 62 -12.87 -1.39 15.52
N GLN A 63 -14.03 -1.48 16.18
CA GLN A 63 -14.47 -0.53 17.20
C GLN A 63 -13.52 -0.52 18.40
N GLY A 64 -13.09 -1.69 18.89
CA GLY A 64 -12.10 -1.77 19.96
C GLY A 64 -10.78 -1.07 19.62
N ARG A 65 -10.26 -1.28 18.41
CA ARG A 65 -9.03 -0.60 17.92
C ARG A 65 -9.20 0.91 17.72
N ARG A 66 -10.41 1.37 17.39
CA ARG A 66 -10.73 2.80 17.26
C ARG A 66 -10.68 3.52 18.59
N VAL A 67 -11.15 2.89 19.66
CA VAL A 67 -11.20 3.50 21.00
C VAL A 67 -9.80 3.67 21.61
N THR A 68 -8.86 2.80 21.23
CA THR A 68 -7.47 2.84 21.72
C THR A 68 -6.55 3.82 20.98
N ARG A 69 -7.06 4.51 19.96
CA ARG A 69 -6.28 5.43 19.11
C ARG A 69 -6.57 6.87 19.49
#